data_AF-A0A925YFM8-F1
#
_entry.id   AF-A0A925YFM8-F1
#
_cell.length_a   1.000
_cell.length_b   1.000
_cell.length_c   1.000
_cell.angle_alpha   90.00
_cell.angle_beta   90.00
_cell.angle_gamma   90.00
#
_symmetry.space_group_name_H-M   'P 1'
#
loop_
_entity.id
_entity.type
_entity.pdbx_description
1 polymer ?
#
loop_
_entity_poly.entity_id
_entity_poly.type
_entity_poly.pdbx_seq_one_letter_code
_entity_poly.pdbx_strand_id
1 'polypeptide(L)'
;MDQQTGFNPKRRLCVDGACTGIVGPDGRCGECERYAGENVPGPGAADQVDAPPASDIWDVLDASDSPEDRSLSAAAPDAHAAAGTPSGFDPSRRLCKDGTCVGVIGPSGACPVCGRSSQ
;
A
#
# COMPACT_ATOMS: atom_id res chain seq x y z
N MET A 1 -19.42 -12.36 -3.79
CA MET A 1 -19.47 -11.48 -2.61
C MET A 1 -18.60 -10.28 -2.94
N ASP A 2 -19.16 -9.33 -3.67
CA ASP A 2 -18.42 -8.20 -4.24
C ASP A 2 -18.78 -6.95 -3.45
N GLN A 3 -18.20 -6.85 -2.25
CA GLN A 3 -18.30 -5.64 -1.43
C GLN A 3 -17.24 -4.64 -1.90
N GLN A 4 -17.33 -4.19 -3.16
CA GLN A 4 -16.60 -3.00 -3.59
C GLN A 4 -17.11 -1.83 -2.74
N THR A 5 -16.37 -1.54 -1.67
CA THR A 5 -16.56 -0.39 -0.81
C THR A 5 -16.32 0.83 -1.70
N GLY A 6 -17.42 1.37 -2.24
CA GLY A 6 -17.38 2.49 -3.17
C GLY A 6 -16.49 3.59 -2.63
N PHE A 7 -15.46 3.94 -3.41
CA PHE A 7 -14.60 5.07 -3.10
C PHE A 7 -15.47 6.32 -2.97
N ASN A 8 -15.47 6.94 -1.79
CA ASN A 8 -16.21 8.17 -1.56
C ASN A 8 -15.25 9.36 -1.76
N PRO A 9 -15.29 10.05 -2.91
CA PRO A 9 -14.37 11.14 -3.23
C PRO A 9 -14.52 12.35 -2.29
N LYS A 10 -15.58 12.41 -1.48
CA LYS A 10 -15.81 13.48 -0.50
C LYS A 10 -15.07 13.24 0.83
N ARG A 11 -14.57 12.03 1.08
CA ARG A 11 -13.78 11.73 2.29
C ARG A 11 -12.36 12.22 2.10
N ARG A 12 -11.92 13.17 2.92
CA ARG A 12 -10.56 13.72 2.90
C ARG A 12 -9.81 13.32 4.17
N LEU A 13 -8.52 13.04 4.06
CA LEU A 13 -7.63 12.81 5.21
C LEU A 13 -7.25 14.12 5.89
N CYS A 14 -6.81 14.04 7.15
CA CYS A 14 -6.32 15.17 7.91
C CYS A 14 -5.12 15.86 7.22
N VAL A 15 -5.05 17.19 7.30
CA VAL A 15 -3.98 18.00 6.69
C VAL A 15 -2.62 17.85 7.39
N ASP A 16 -2.61 17.38 8.64
CA ASP A 16 -1.40 17.21 9.46
C ASP A 16 -0.42 16.18 8.84
N GLY A 17 -0.88 15.29 7.96
CA GLY A 17 -0.06 14.29 7.29
C GLY A 17 0.46 13.17 8.21
N ALA A 18 0.68 13.46 9.50
CA ALA A 18 0.93 12.49 10.56
C ALA A 18 -0.36 11.88 11.11
N CYS A 19 -1.48 12.62 11.06
CA CYS A 19 -2.77 12.13 11.51
C CYS A 19 -3.48 11.33 10.40
N THR A 20 -3.86 10.09 10.70
CA THR A 20 -4.57 9.19 9.78
C THR A 20 -6.09 9.39 9.77
N GLY A 21 -6.60 10.35 10.55
CA GLY A 21 -8.03 10.61 10.68
C GLY A 21 -8.68 11.24 9.45
N ILE A 22 -9.99 11.11 9.36
CA ILE A 22 -10.82 11.63 8.26
C ILE A 22 -11.50 12.92 8.71
N VAL A 23 -11.59 13.88 7.79
CA VAL A 23 -12.27 15.16 8.03
C VAL A 23 -13.78 14.96 7.89
N GLY A 24 -14.51 15.29 8.95
CA GLY A 24 -15.96 15.27 9.02
C GLY A 24 -16.60 16.45 8.27
N PRO A 25 -17.93 16.44 8.13
CA PRO A 25 -18.68 17.53 7.48
C PRO A 25 -18.60 18.85 8.27
N ASP A 26 -18.25 18.80 9.54
CA ASP A 26 -17.96 19.93 10.43
C ASP A 26 -16.59 20.58 10.16
N GLY A 27 -15.81 20.03 9.23
CA GLY A 27 -14.48 20.53 8.88
C GLY A 27 -13.38 20.15 9.87
N ARG A 28 -13.67 19.25 10.82
CA ARG A 28 -12.73 18.78 11.83
C ARG A 28 -12.33 17.33 11.59
N CYS A 29 -11.10 16.99 11.96
CA CYS A 29 -10.63 15.62 11.93
C CYS A 29 -11.23 14.80 13.09
N GLY A 30 -11.76 13.60 12.82
CA GLY A 30 -12.34 12.74 13.86
C GLY A 30 -11.35 12.19 14.90
N GLU A 31 -10.03 12.22 14.61
CA GLU A 31 -9.01 11.64 15.49
C GLU A 31 -8.30 12.68 16.36
N CYS A 32 -7.94 13.82 15.75
CA CYS A 32 -7.16 14.87 16.41
C CYS A 32 -7.95 16.18 16.63
N GLU A 33 -9.21 16.23 16.19
CA GLU A 33 -10.14 17.36 16.34
C GLU A 33 -9.70 18.70 15.71
N ARG A 34 -8.54 18.71 15.03
CA ARG A 34 -8.03 19.88 14.33
C ARG A 34 -8.85 20.20 13.09
N TYR A 35 -8.94 21.49 12.78
CA TYR A 35 -9.52 21.98 11.55
C TYR A 35 -8.63 21.62 10.34
N ALA A 36 -9.27 21.25 9.23
CA ALA A 36 -8.59 20.80 8.02
C ALA A 36 -7.87 21.91 7.22
N GLY A 37 -7.50 23.02 7.85
CA GLY A 37 -6.83 24.16 7.21
C GLY A 37 -7.79 25.28 6.79
N GLU A 38 -7.24 26.48 6.82
CA GLU A 38 -7.83 27.79 6.50
C GLU A 38 -8.13 27.92 5.00
N ASN A 39 -9.13 27.20 4.53
CA ASN A 39 -9.97 27.54 3.38
C ASN A 39 -11.04 26.45 3.31
N VAL A 40 -12.19 26.71 3.92
CA VAL A 40 -13.41 25.96 3.64
C VAL A 40 -14.18 26.78 2.61
N PRO A 41 -14.10 26.46 1.30
CA PRO A 41 -15.13 26.94 0.39
C PRO A 41 -16.45 26.36 0.90
N GLY A 42 -17.39 27.23 1.23
CA GLY A 42 -18.77 26.83 1.47
C GLY A 42 -19.30 26.01 0.27
N PRO A 43 -20.42 25.30 0.43
CA PRO A 43 -21.03 24.53 -0.66
C PRO A 43 -21.43 25.51 -1.78
N GLY A 44 -20.56 25.67 -2.79
CA GLY A 44 -20.78 26.65 -3.86
C GLY A 44 -19.62 26.93 -4.83
N ALA A 45 -18.37 26.55 -4.55
CA ALA A 45 -17.27 26.79 -5.49
C ALA A 45 -17.01 25.56 -6.38
N ALA A 46 -17.90 25.32 -7.34
CA ALA A 46 -17.61 24.51 -8.52
C ALA A 46 -17.26 25.47 -9.66
N ASP A 47 -16.02 25.94 -9.70
CA ASP A 47 -15.48 26.66 -10.86
C ASP A 47 -14.38 25.80 -11.52
N GLN A 48 -14.85 25.08 -12.54
CA GLN A 48 -14.21 24.77 -13.81
C GLN A 48 -12.72 24.39 -13.79
N VAL A 49 -12.46 23.08 -13.82
CA VAL A 49 -11.27 22.56 -14.51
C VAL A 49 -11.70 22.11 -15.90
N ASP A 50 -11.26 22.86 -16.91
CA ASP A 50 -11.37 22.55 -18.33
C ASP A 50 -10.66 21.20 -18.59
N ALA A 51 -11.44 20.14 -18.80
CA ALA A 51 -10.92 18.83 -19.18
C ALA A 51 -10.98 18.69 -20.71
N PRO A 52 -9.88 18.32 -21.40
CA PRO A 52 -9.95 18.02 -22.83
C PRO A 52 -10.87 16.80 -23.07
N PRO A 53 -11.60 16.74 -24.20
CA PRO A 53 -12.55 15.65 -24.45
C PRO A 53 -11.81 14.32 -24.59
N ALA A 54 -12.35 13.31 -23.91
CA ALA A 54 -11.84 11.95 -23.81
C ALA A 54 -12.16 11.08 -25.05
N SER A 55 -12.01 11.60 -26.26
CA SER A 55 -12.40 10.91 -27.49
C SER A 55 -11.30 10.14 -28.21
N ASP A 56 -10.01 10.28 -27.86
CA ASP A 56 -8.92 9.89 -28.78
C ASP A 56 -7.82 8.99 -28.15
N ILE A 57 -8.16 8.11 -27.20
CA ILE A 57 -7.16 7.19 -26.58
C ILE A 57 -7.42 5.70 -26.89
N TRP A 58 -8.58 5.33 -27.44
CA TRP A 58 -8.98 3.91 -27.53
C TRP A 58 -8.58 3.18 -28.83
N ASP A 59 -7.98 3.85 -29.82
CA ASP A 59 -7.81 3.29 -31.18
C ASP A 59 -6.41 2.72 -31.52
N VAL A 60 -5.53 2.48 -30.54
CA VAL A 60 -4.13 2.02 -30.81
C VAL A 60 -3.71 0.73 -30.10
N LEU A 61 -4.62 -0.03 -29.50
CA LEU A 61 -4.28 -1.26 -28.76
C LEU A 61 -4.87 -2.55 -29.37
N ASP A 62 -5.25 -2.53 -30.66
CA ASP A 62 -5.73 -3.71 -31.39
C ASP A 62 -4.95 -3.92 -32.70
N ALA A 63 -3.65 -4.21 -32.60
CA ALA A 63 -2.90 -4.78 -33.71
C ALA A 63 -1.59 -5.45 -33.23
N SER A 64 -1.67 -6.73 -32.84
CA SER A 64 -0.69 -7.81 -33.10
C SER A 64 -0.93 -8.93 -32.09
N ASP A 65 -1.74 -9.94 -32.45
CA ASP A 65 -1.27 -11.17 -33.09
C ASP A 65 -0.53 -12.11 -32.10
N SER A 66 -1.31 -13.01 -31.47
CA SER A 66 -0.87 -14.36 -31.09
C SER A 66 -1.12 -15.27 -32.29
N PRO A 67 -0.43 -16.40 -32.54
CA PRO A 67 0.13 -17.34 -31.54
C PRO A 67 1.35 -18.19 -31.99
N GLU A 68 2.28 -18.56 -31.09
CA GLU A 68 2.96 -19.88 -31.21
C GLU A 68 3.74 -20.29 -29.94
N ASP A 69 3.30 -21.43 -29.40
CA ASP A 69 4.10 -22.56 -28.94
C ASP A 69 5.54 -22.28 -28.47
N ARG A 70 5.73 -22.31 -27.14
CA ARG A 70 7.01 -22.71 -26.56
C ARG A 70 6.81 -23.92 -25.65
N SER A 71 6.70 -25.06 -26.31
CA SER A 71 7.06 -26.36 -25.78
C SER A 71 8.47 -26.32 -25.14
N LEU A 72 8.53 -26.38 -23.80
CA LEU A 72 9.65 -26.97 -23.05
C LEU A 72 9.11 -27.59 -21.75
N SER A 73 8.95 -28.91 -21.80
CA SER A 73 8.79 -29.79 -20.64
C SER A 73 10.17 -30.20 -20.11
N ALA A 74 10.42 -30.11 -18.80
CA ALA A 74 10.99 -31.19 -17.97
C ALA A 74 11.47 -30.70 -16.58
N ALA A 75 11.02 -31.46 -15.56
CA ALA A 75 11.57 -31.59 -14.20
C ALA A 75 11.32 -30.45 -13.18
N ALA A 76 10.11 -30.42 -12.61
CA ALA A 76 9.96 -30.04 -11.20
C ALA A 76 10.28 -31.27 -10.34
N PRO A 77 11.19 -31.22 -9.36
CA PRO A 77 11.18 -32.23 -8.31
C PRO A 77 9.92 -32.03 -7.48
N ASP A 78 8.97 -32.96 -7.62
CA ASP A 78 7.93 -33.22 -6.64
C ASP A 78 8.57 -33.54 -5.29
N ALA A 79 8.71 -32.50 -4.47
CA ALA A 79 8.97 -32.62 -3.06
C ALA A 79 8.34 -31.44 -2.32
N HIS A 80 7.01 -31.33 -2.40
CA HIS A 80 6.25 -30.88 -1.24
C HIS A 80 6.31 -31.98 -0.17
N ALA A 81 7.53 -32.28 0.30
CA ALA A 81 7.76 -33.06 1.48
C ALA A 81 7.11 -32.28 2.62
N ALA A 82 6.08 -32.88 3.20
CA ALA A 82 5.39 -32.39 4.38
C ALA A 82 6.37 -32.33 5.56
N ALA A 83 7.17 -31.27 5.64
CA ALA A 83 7.77 -30.81 6.88
C ALA A 83 6.75 -29.86 7.49
N GLY A 84 6.11 -30.32 8.58
CA GLY A 84 4.95 -29.68 9.20
C GLY A 84 5.08 -28.16 9.23
N THR A 85 4.05 -27.48 8.73
CA THR A 85 3.97 -26.03 8.69
C THR A 85 4.26 -25.49 10.10
N PRO A 86 5.42 -24.85 10.38
CA PRO A 86 5.52 -24.07 11.60
C PRO A 86 4.57 -22.91 11.39
N SER A 87 3.41 -23.02 12.04
CA SER A 87 2.39 -21.98 12.08
C SER A 87 3.04 -20.65 12.46
N GLY A 88 3.24 -19.77 11.47
CA GLY A 88 3.21 -18.32 11.58
C GLY A 88 4.28 -17.57 12.38
N PHE A 89 5.23 -18.22 13.06
CA PHE A 89 6.25 -17.49 13.83
C PHE A 89 7.56 -18.28 13.95
N ASP A 90 8.67 -17.67 13.52
CA ASP A 90 10.03 -18.18 13.74
C ASP A 90 10.61 -17.55 15.02
N PRO A 91 10.75 -18.29 16.13
CA PRO A 91 11.28 -17.76 17.39
C PRO A 91 12.75 -17.32 17.30
N SER A 92 13.47 -17.70 16.24
CA SER A 92 14.85 -17.30 16.00
C SER A 92 14.96 -15.88 15.45
N ARG A 93 13.89 -15.36 14.80
CA ARG A 93 13.86 -13.99 14.28
C ARG A 93 13.62 -12.98 15.41
N ARG A 94 14.65 -12.19 15.72
CA ARG A 94 14.57 -11.11 16.73
C ARG A 94 14.73 -9.74 16.10
N LEU A 95 13.92 -8.77 16.51
CA LEU A 95 14.06 -7.35 16.16
C LEU A 95 15.29 -6.72 16.82
N CYS A 96 15.79 -5.64 16.23
CA CYS A 96 16.88 -4.85 16.78
C CYS A 96 16.50 -4.25 18.15
N LYS A 97 17.45 -4.27 19.09
CA LYS A 97 17.23 -3.79 20.48
C LYS A 97 17.03 -2.28 20.63
N ASP A 98 17.30 -1.51 19.57
CA ASP A 98 17.25 -0.04 19.58
C ASP A 98 15.83 0.52 19.78
N GLY A 99 14.78 -0.28 19.56
CA GLY A 99 13.38 0.15 19.70
C GLY A 99 12.91 1.13 18.62
N THR A 100 13.80 1.93 18.05
CA THR A 100 13.56 2.80 16.88
C THR A 100 13.88 2.07 15.57
N CYS A 101 14.89 1.20 15.57
CA CYS A 101 15.28 0.45 14.38
C CYS A 101 14.36 -0.76 14.12
N VAL A 102 13.77 -0.82 12.93
CA VAL A 102 12.84 -1.90 12.49
C VAL A 102 13.55 -3.16 11.94
N GLY A 103 14.88 -3.19 11.96
CA GLY A 103 15.66 -4.30 11.41
C GLY A 103 15.58 -5.59 12.24
N VAL A 104 15.72 -6.74 11.58
CA VAL A 104 15.84 -8.08 12.21
C VAL A 104 17.31 -8.44 12.32
N ILE A 105 17.73 -9.01 13.45
CA ILE A 105 19.11 -9.45 13.69
C ILE A 105 19.46 -10.59 12.73
N GLY A 106 20.49 -10.37 11.93
CA GLY A 106 21.02 -11.37 11.01
C GLY A 106 21.93 -12.39 11.70
N PRO A 107 22.40 -13.41 10.97
CA PRO A 107 23.29 -14.45 11.50
C PRO A 107 24.64 -13.91 12.00
N SER A 108 25.05 -12.71 11.56
CA SER A 108 26.24 -12.02 12.04
C SER A 108 26.13 -11.48 13.47
N GLY A 109 24.94 -11.54 14.09
CA GLY A 109 24.70 -10.93 15.39
C GLY A 109 24.63 -9.40 15.36
N ALA A 110 24.66 -8.79 14.17
CA ALA A 110 24.48 -7.36 13.96
C ALA A 110 23.20 -7.07 13.17
N CYS A 111 22.61 -5.91 13.42
CA CYS A 111 21.49 -5.42 12.62
C CYS A 111 22.01 -4.94 11.25
N PRO A 112 21.50 -5.46 10.12
CA PRO A 112 21.96 -5.04 8.79
C PRO A 112 21.54 -3.61 8.42
N VAL A 113 20.60 -3.01 9.15
CA VAL A 113 20.09 -1.66 8.89
C VAL A 113 20.94 -0.60 9.60
N CYS A 114 21.25 -0.80 10.89
CA CYS A 114 21.95 0.20 11.71
C CYS A 114 23.36 -0.23 12.16
N GLY A 115 23.78 -1.47 11.86
CA GLY A 115 25.10 -2.01 12.19
C GLY A 115 25.32 -2.40 13.66
N ARG A 116 24.37 -2.14 14.56
CA ARG A 116 24.53 -2.41 16.00
C ARG A 116 24.42 -3.91 16.33
N SER A 117 25.15 -4.33 17.36
CA SER A 117 25.13 -5.68 17.90
C SER A 117 23.79 -6.03 18.57
N SER A 118 23.45 -7.31 18.57
CA SER A 118 22.27 -7.86 19.26
C SER A 118 22.41 -7.96 20.78
N GLN A 119 23.62 -7.75 21.32
CA GLN A 119 23.91 -7.56 22.74
C GLN A 119 23.82 -6.09 23.07
#